data_AF-A0A3A9GGQ7-F1
#
_entry.id   AF-A0A3A9GGQ7-F1
#
_cell.length_a   1.000
_cell.length_b   1.000
_cell.length_c   1.000
_cell.angle_alpha   90.00
_cell.angle_beta   90.00
_cell.angle_gamma   90.00
#
_symmetry.space_group_name_H-M   'P 1'
#
loop_
_entity.id
_entity.type
_entity.pdbx_description
1 polymer ?
#
loop_
_entity_poly.entity_id
_entity_poly.type
_entity_poly.pdbx_seq_one_letter_code
_entity_poly.pdbx_strand_id
1 'polypeptide(L)'
;MEKLEKVIVENGITYVLGADNLYYPDLRLPKGTDYPIGKFGYMRCEHLKKFKHGYYMELLLDGKLNEYLHDVDEECHEMLDRIVEQMKKKQGLTEKLKAENQMLWVRKIKTFGFVVKSKLRRNPNFLL
;
A
#
# COMPACT_ATOMS: atom_id res chain seq x y z
N MET A 1 17.64 -9.05 50.90
CA MET A 1 16.87 -8.35 49.86
C MET A 1 16.71 -9.32 48.71
N GLU A 2 15.47 -9.65 48.38
CA GLU A 2 15.11 -10.60 47.32
C GLU A 2 15.52 -10.01 45.97
N LYS A 3 16.26 -10.77 45.17
CA LYS A 3 16.82 -10.28 43.91
C LYS A 3 15.74 -10.40 42.83
N LEU A 4 15.16 -9.27 42.44
CA LEU A 4 14.17 -9.23 41.36
C LEU A 4 14.80 -9.72 40.04
N GLU A 5 14.12 -10.66 39.37
CA GLU A 5 14.54 -11.16 38.06
C GLU A 5 14.26 -10.13 36.98
N LYS A 6 15.13 -10.03 35.97
CA LYS A 6 14.98 -9.04 34.89
C LYS A 6 13.78 -9.31 33.99
N VAL A 7 13.39 -10.58 33.85
CA VAL A 7 12.31 -11.03 32.97
C VAL A 7 11.55 -12.14 33.68
N ILE A 8 10.22 -12.06 33.68
CA ILE A 8 9.33 -13.10 34.20
C ILE A 8 8.27 -13.44 33.15
N VAL A 9 7.70 -14.65 33.23
CA VAL A 9 6.59 -15.09 32.36
C VAL A 9 5.42 -15.52 33.22
N GLU A 10 4.28 -14.85 33.06
CA GLU A 10 3.05 -15.13 33.81
C GLU A 10 1.85 -15.12 32.87
N ASN A 11 0.96 -16.11 32.97
CA ASN A 11 -0.21 -16.26 32.09
C ASN A 11 0.11 -16.25 30.57
N GLY A 12 1.31 -16.69 30.20
CA GLY A 12 1.79 -16.68 28.81
C GLY A 12 2.26 -15.31 28.30
N ILE A 13 2.26 -14.27 29.15
CA ILE A 13 2.77 -12.94 28.84
C ILE A 13 4.18 -12.82 29.43
N THR A 14 5.12 -12.30 28.63
CA THR A 14 6.47 -11.97 29.10
C THR A 14 6.45 -10.58 29.72
N TYR A 15 7.07 -10.40 30.88
CA TYR A 15 7.21 -9.10 31.54
C TYR A 15 8.68 -8.77 31.76
N VAL A 16 9.03 -7.50 31.62
CA VAL A 16 10.39 -6.97 31.82
C VAL A 16 10.40 -6.03 33.01
N LEU A 17 11.41 -6.16 33.85
CA LEU A 17 11.61 -5.30 35.02
C LEU A 17 12.02 -3.88 34.59
N GLY A 18 11.20 -2.89 34.94
CA GLY A 18 11.48 -1.47 34.76
C GLY A 18 12.48 -0.92 35.78
N ALA A 19 13.00 0.27 35.50
CA ALA A 19 13.94 0.96 36.39
C ALA A 19 13.31 1.40 37.73
N ASP A 20 11.98 1.42 37.80
CA ASP A 20 11.14 1.68 38.96
C ASP A 20 10.84 0.44 39.80
N ASN A 21 11.43 -0.71 39.47
CA ASN A 21 11.16 -2.02 40.06
C ASN A 21 9.73 -2.53 39.83
N LEU A 22 9.04 -2.04 38.78
CA LEU A 22 7.74 -2.56 38.34
C LEU A 22 7.90 -3.42 37.08
N TYR A 23 7.09 -4.47 36.97
CA TYR A 23 7.08 -5.35 35.80
C TYR A 23 6.10 -4.83 34.74
N TYR A 24 6.60 -4.65 33.51
CA TYR A 24 5.80 -4.23 32.36
C TYR A 24 5.70 -5.35 31.33
N PRO A 25 4.51 -5.62 30.76
CA PRO A 25 4.37 -6.64 29.72
C PRO A 25 5.16 -6.24 28.48
N ASP A 26 5.93 -7.18 27.94
CA ASP A 26 6.65 -7.07 26.66
C ASP A 26 5.67 -7.26 25.50
N LEU A 27 4.89 -6.20 25.25
CA LEU A 27 3.90 -6.15 24.18
C LEU A 27 4.61 -5.90 22.84
N ARG A 28 4.93 -6.98 22.13
CA ARG A 28 5.46 -6.91 20.78
C ARG A 28 4.37 -7.21 19.76
N LEU A 29 4.28 -6.39 18.73
CA LEU A 29 3.48 -6.73 17.56
C LEU A 29 4.08 -7.95 16.87
N PRO A 30 3.24 -8.83 16.31
CA PRO A 30 3.73 -9.90 15.46
C PRO A 30 4.52 -9.29 14.30
N LYS A 31 5.62 -9.95 13.93
CA LYS A 31 6.43 -9.50 12.80
C LYS A 31 5.60 -9.68 11.52
N GLY A 32 5.19 -8.57 10.93
CA GLY A 32 4.57 -8.56 9.61
C GLY A 32 5.58 -8.70 8.48
N THR A 33 5.08 -8.63 7.26
CA THR A 33 5.88 -8.52 6.03
C THR A 33 6.52 -7.13 5.90
N ASP A 34 7.56 -7.03 5.08
CA ASP A 34 8.33 -5.80 4.82
C ASP A 34 8.25 -5.33 3.36
N TYR A 35 7.15 -5.66 2.68
CA TYR A 35 6.96 -5.27 1.29
C TYR A 35 7.00 -3.75 1.12
N PRO A 36 7.62 -3.25 0.04
CA PRO A 36 7.58 -1.85 -0.28
C PRO A 36 6.14 -1.45 -0.63
N ILE A 37 5.65 -0.41 0.03
CA ILE A 37 4.29 0.10 -0.19
C ILE A 37 4.36 1.27 -1.18
N GLY A 38 3.64 1.13 -2.30
CA GLY A 38 3.51 2.17 -3.30
C GLY A 38 2.43 3.21 -2.96
N LYS A 39 2.12 4.04 -3.96
CA LYS A 39 1.24 5.20 -3.79
C LYS A 39 -0.17 4.79 -3.34
N PHE A 40 -0.74 3.75 -3.91
CA PHE A 40 -2.12 3.34 -3.66
C PHE A 40 -2.26 2.65 -2.31
N GLY A 41 -1.24 1.86 -1.92
CA GLY A 41 -1.15 1.32 -0.58
C GLY A 41 -1.12 2.41 0.49
N TYR A 42 -0.34 3.49 0.30
CA TYR A 42 -0.38 4.65 1.22
C TYR A 42 -1.75 5.34 1.26
N MET A 43 -2.37 5.57 0.09
CA MET A 43 -3.71 6.16 0.04
C MET A 43 -4.75 5.30 0.77
N ARG A 44 -4.68 3.97 0.61
CA ARG A 44 -5.55 3.03 1.32
C ARG A 44 -5.31 3.07 2.82
N CYS A 45 -4.05 3.11 3.25
CA CYS A 45 -3.68 3.20 4.67
C CYS A 45 -4.27 4.46 5.32
N GLU A 46 -4.13 5.63 4.68
CA GLU A 46 -4.71 6.88 5.19
C GLU A 46 -6.25 6.85 5.24
N HIS A 47 -6.88 6.24 4.22
CA HIS A 47 -8.32 6.02 4.24
C HIS A 47 -8.74 5.11 5.41
N LEU A 48 -8.02 4.01 5.64
CA LEU A 48 -8.31 3.09 6.75
C LEU A 48 -8.19 3.78 8.09
N LYS A 49 -7.12 4.54 8.33
CA LYS A 49 -6.94 5.29 9.58
C LYS A 49 -8.08 6.29 9.83
N LYS A 50 -8.50 7.02 8.78
CA LYS A 50 -9.47 8.10 8.89
C LYS A 50 -10.93 7.61 8.98
N PHE A 51 -11.28 6.54 8.28
CA PHE A 51 -12.68 6.14 8.11
C PHE A 51 -13.00 4.72 8.60
N LYS A 52 -11.98 3.87 8.79
CA LYS A 52 -12.13 2.44 9.15
C LYS A 52 -11.11 2.03 10.22
N HIS A 53 -11.00 2.85 11.26
CA HIS A 53 -9.96 2.71 12.28
C HIS A 53 -9.94 1.33 12.97
N GLY A 54 -11.11 0.74 13.24
CA GLY A 54 -11.18 -0.61 13.82
C GLY A 54 -10.52 -1.68 12.94
N TYR A 55 -10.82 -1.65 11.64
CA TYR A 55 -10.22 -2.59 10.68
C TYR A 55 -8.72 -2.34 10.47
N TYR A 56 -8.27 -1.08 10.52
CA TYR A 56 -6.85 -0.76 10.55
C TYR A 56 -6.14 -1.40 11.74
N MET A 57 -6.72 -1.27 12.94
CA MET A 57 -6.14 -1.83 14.17
C MET A 57 -6.13 -3.36 14.16
N GLU A 58 -7.20 -3.99 13.66
CA GLU A 58 -7.26 -5.44 13.47
C GLU A 58 -6.09 -5.94 12.61
N LEU A 59 -5.91 -5.38 11.41
CA LEU A 59 -4.80 -5.74 10.52
C LEU A 59 -3.42 -5.48 11.13
N LEU A 60 -3.28 -4.39 11.90
CA LEU A 60 -2.01 -4.02 12.53
C LEU A 60 -1.66 -4.99 13.66
N LEU A 61 -2.63 -5.34 14.52
CA LEU A 61 -2.45 -6.26 15.64
C LEU A 61 -2.22 -7.70 15.16
N ASP A 62 -2.82 -8.08 14.04
CA ASP A 62 -2.59 -9.35 13.37
C ASP A 62 -1.25 -9.42 12.61
N GLY A 63 -0.56 -8.29 12.44
CA GLY A 63 0.68 -8.21 11.65
C GLY A 63 0.48 -8.31 10.13
N LYS A 64 -0.76 -8.28 9.64
CA LYS A 64 -1.14 -8.44 8.23
C LYS A 64 -1.24 -7.12 7.46
N LEU A 65 -1.09 -5.98 8.14
CA LEU A 65 -1.29 -4.66 7.54
C LEU A 65 -0.39 -4.43 6.32
N ASN A 66 0.89 -4.81 6.37
CA ASN A 66 1.81 -4.55 5.27
C ASN A 66 1.42 -5.35 4.01
N GLU A 67 1.21 -6.67 4.15
CA GLU A 67 0.75 -7.57 3.09
C GLU A 67 -0.54 -7.05 2.44
N TYR A 68 -1.57 -6.74 3.25
CA TYR A 68 -2.82 -6.21 2.75
C TYR A 68 -2.65 -4.92 1.92
N LEU A 69 -1.82 -3.98 2.39
CA LEU A 69 -1.60 -2.72 1.68
C LEU A 69 -0.79 -2.91 0.40
N HIS A 70 0.10 -3.91 0.37
CA HIS A 70 0.86 -4.29 -0.82
C HIS A 70 -0.07 -4.88 -1.89
N ASP A 71 -0.93 -5.84 -1.52
CA ASP A 71 -1.89 -6.45 -2.44
C ASP A 71 -2.83 -5.41 -3.08
N VAL A 72 -3.34 -4.47 -2.27
CA VAL A 72 -4.17 -3.36 -2.77
C VAL A 72 -3.40 -2.47 -3.73
N ASP A 73 -2.11 -2.24 -3.48
CA ASP A 73 -1.26 -1.44 -4.36
C ASP A 73 -1.06 -2.13 -5.72
N GLU A 74 -0.76 -3.43 -5.71
CA GLU A 74 -0.63 -4.26 -6.91
C GLU A 74 -1.94 -4.30 -7.71
N GLU A 75 -3.08 -4.55 -7.06
CA GLU A 75 -4.39 -4.60 -7.72
C GLU A 75 -4.73 -3.26 -8.38
N CYS A 76 -4.43 -2.14 -7.71
CA CYS A 76 -4.63 -0.81 -8.28
C CYS A 76 -3.75 -0.58 -9.51
N HIS A 77 -2.51 -1.06 -9.49
CA HIS A 77 -1.60 -0.98 -10.62
C HIS A 77 -2.07 -1.83 -11.81
N GLU A 78 -2.52 -3.06 -11.58
CA GLU A 78 -3.09 -3.89 -12.64
C GLU A 78 -4.33 -3.24 -13.26
N MET A 79 -5.23 -2.70 -12.43
CA MET A 79 -6.44 -2.05 -12.91
C MET A 79 -6.10 -0.79 -13.71
N LEU A 80 -5.11 -0.02 -13.26
CA LEU A 80 -4.61 1.15 -13.98
C LEU A 80 -4.07 0.75 -15.36
N ASP A 81 -3.27 -0.31 -15.46
CA ASP A 81 -2.73 -0.78 -16.73
C ASP A 81 -3.83 -1.21 -17.71
N ARG A 82 -4.84 -1.94 -17.21
CA ARG A 82 -6.02 -2.32 -18.01
C ARG A 82 -6.77 -1.09 -18.52
N ILE A 83 -6.98 -0.07 -17.68
CA ILE A 83 -7.64 1.19 -18.07
C ILE A 83 -6.81 1.93 -19.12
N VAL A 84 -5.50 2.03 -18.91
CA VAL A 84 -4.57 2.69 -19.85
C VAL A 84 -4.62 2.01 -21.22
N GLU A 85 -4.61 0.68 -21.28
CA GLU A 85 -4.73 -0.06 -22.53
C GLU A 85 -6.08 0.14 -23.23
N GLN A 86 -7.19 0.13 -22.47
CA GLN A 86 -8.50 0.45 -23.04
C GLN A 86 -8.55 1.89 -23.61
N MET A 87 -7.93 2.86 -22.92
CA MET A 87 -7.86 4.24 -23.41
C MET A 87 -7.00 4.37 -24.67
N LYS A 88 -5.86 3.66 -24.76
CA LYS A 88 -5.05 3.61 -25.98
C LYS A 88 -5.85 3.09 -27.17
N LYS A 89 -6.57 1.97 -26.99
CA LYS A 89 -7.45 1.40 -28.03
C LYS A 89 -8.51 2.40 -28.49
N LYS A 90 -9.21 3.06 -27.55
CA LYS A 90 -10.21 4.10 -27.85
C LYS A 90 -9.64 5.29 -28.62
N GLN A 91 -8.38 5.65 -28.39
CA GLN A 91 -7.73 6.77 -29.08
C GLN A 91 -7.05 6.37 -30.40
N GLY A 92 -7.24 5.13 -30.85
CA GLY A 92 -6.67 4.60 -32.09
C GLY A 92 -5.16 4.39 -32.02
N LEU A 93 -4.58 4.29 -30.82
CA LEU A 93 -3.17 3.94 -30.60
C LEU A 93 -2.98 2.42 -30.75
N THR A 94 -3.24 1.88 -31.93
CA THR A 94 -3.16 0.45 -32.22
C THR A 94 -1.82 0.09 -32.85
N GLU A 95 -1.48 -1.20 -32.84
CA GLU A 95 -0.30 -1.72 -33.53
C GLU A 95 -0.40 -1.53 -35.06
N LYS A 96 -1.61 -1.53 -35.62
CA LYS A 96 -1.85 -1.21 -37.03
C LYS A 96 -1.37 0.21 -37.36
N LEU A 97 -1.73 1.20 -36.54
CA LEU A 97 -1.25 2.56 -36.72
C LEU A 97 0.28 2.65 -36.61
N LYS A 98 0.89 1.84 -35.72
CA LYS A 98 2.35 1.79 -35.57
C LYS A 98 3.04 1.25 -36.83
N ALA A 99 2.43 0.25 -37.48
CA ALA A 99 2.93 -0.33 -38.73
C ALA A 99 2.72 0.59 -39.94
N GLU A 100 1.57 1.25 -40.03
CA GLU A 100 1.23 2.16 -41.14
C GLU A 100 1.98 3.49 -41.05
N ASN A 101 2.09 4.08 -39.85
CA ASN A 101 2.73 5.38 -39.64
C ASN A 101 3.35 5.50 -38.24
N GLN A 102 4.57 4.99 -38.12
CA GLN A 102 5.33 4.97 -36.87
C GLN A 102 5.52 6.38 -36.25
N MET A 103 5.80 7.41 -37.06
CA MET A 103 6.01 8.77 -36.56
C MET A 103 4.74 9.39 -35.98
N LEU A 104 3.60 9.17 -36.64
CA LEU A 104 2.30 9.62 -36.12
C LEU A 104 1.92 8.86 -34.84
N TRP A 105 2.23 7.57 -34.76
CA TRP A 105 2.05 6.77 -33.54
C TRP A 105 2.88 7.30 -32.37
N VAL A 106 4.19 7.57 -32.58
CA VAL A 106 5.08 8.14 -31.54
C VAL A 106 4.56 9.50 -31.07
N ARG A 107 4.10 10.36 -31.98
CA ARG A 107 3.52 11.65 -31.62
C ARG A 107 2.27 11.48 -30.75
N LYS A 108 1.33 10.60 -31.16
CA LYS A 108 0.09 10.37 -30.42
C LYS A 108 0.35 9.73 -29.04
N ILE A 109 1.29 8.79 -28.92
CA ILE A 109 1.55 8.14 -27.63
C ILE A 109 2.19 9.10 -26.63
N LYS A 110 3.04 10.02 -27.11
CA LYS A 110 3.58 11.11 -26.29
C LYS A 110 2.48 12.04 -25.78
N THR A 111 1.57 12.46 -26.66
CA THR A 111 0.41 13.29 -26.26
C THR A 111 -0.49 12.56 -25.28
N PHE A 112 -0.79 11.27 -25.53
CA PHE A 112 -1.59 10.45 -24.63
C PHE A 112 -0.96 10.34 -23.24
N GLY A 113 0.33 10.03 -23.15
CA GLY A 113 1.04 9.94 -21.87
C GLY A 113 0.99 11.25 -21.09
N PHE A 114 1.09 12.41 -21.75
CA PHE A 114 0.91 13.71 -21.11
C PHE A 114 -0.51 13.91 -20.57
N VAL A 115 -1.54 13.56 -21.35
CA VAL A 115 -2.95 13.65 -20.94
C VAL A 115 -3.23 12.75 -19.73
N VAL A 116 -2.78 11.50 -19.75
CA VAL A 116 -2.95 10.53 -18.65
C VAL A 116 -2.28 11.04 -17.38
N LYS A 117 -1.00 11.44 -17.46
CA LYS A 117 -0.27 12.02 -16.32
C LYS A 117 -1.00 13.25 -15.75
N SER A 118 -1.52 14.12 -16.62
CA SER A 118 -2.27 15.31 -16.19
C SER A 118 -3.61 14.98 -15.51
N LYS A 119 -4.30 13.90 -15.91
CA LYS A 119 -5.55 13.46 -15.29
C LYS A 119 -5.29 12.78 -13.96
N LEU A 120 -4.29 11.89 -13.89
CA LEU A 120 -3.86 11.24 -12.65
C LEU A 120 -3.36 12.22 -11.59
N ARG A 121 -2.70 13.31 -12.01
CA ARG A 121 -2.25 14.36 -11.09
C ARG A 121 -3.41 15.25 -10.59
N ARG A 122 -4.45 15.46 -11.42
CA ARG A 122 -5.57 16.37 -11.10
C ARG A 122 -6.74 15.70 -10.39
N ASN A 123 -6.85 14.37 -10.43
CA ASN A 123 -7.95 13.67 -9.81
C ASN A 123 -7.46 12.84 -8.59
N PRO A 124 -7.66 13.35 -7.35
CA PRO A 124 -7.32 12.60 -6.13
C PRO A 124 -8.19 11.35 -5.92
N ASN A 125 -9.30 11.22 -6.65
CA ASN A 125 -10.24 10.09 -6.59
C ASN A 125 -10.22 9.23 -7.86
N PHE A 126 -9.17 9.28 -8.71
CA PHE A 126 -9.19 8.52 -9.97
C PHE A 126 -9.26 6.99 -9.79
N LEU A 127 -9.04 6.49 -8.57
CA LEU A 127 -9.02 5.07 -8.20
C LEU A 127 -9.78 4.80 -6.89
N LEU A 128 -10.69 5.71 -6.49
CA LEU A 128 -11.71 5.47 -5.44
C LEU A 128 -13.08 5.37 -6.09
#